data_AF-A0A7X3QEA9-F1
#
_entry.id   AF-A0A7X3QEA9-F1
#
_cell.length_a   1.000
_cell.length_b   1.000
_cell.length_c   1.000
_cell.angle_alpha   90.00
_cell.angle_beta   90.00
_cell.angle_gamma   90.00
#
_symmetry.space_group_name_H-M   'P 1'
#
loop_
_entity.id
_entity.type
_entity.pdbx_description
1 polymer ?
#
loop_
_entity_poly.entity_id
_entity_poly.type
_entity_poly.pdbx_seq_one_letter_code
_entity_poly.pdbx_strand_id
1 'polypeptide(L)'
;MTVTSRFRFAAFAGAASVAFVLAGAGAAAAAAEDDPTFTRDIAPILQQKCEGCHRVGQMAPMPLVTYEEVRPWARSIKSKVVAREMPPWHIDKTVGI
;
A
#
# COMPACT_ATOMS: atom_id res chain seq x y z
N MET A 1 32.32 -61.72 18.11
CA MET A 1 31.11 -62.52 17.84
C MET A 1 30.01 -62.01 18.76
N THR A 2 28.82 -61.77 18.16
CA THR A 2 27.50 -61.48 18.79
C THR A 2 27.39 -60.22 19.66
N VAL A 3 26.87 -59.11 19.12
CA VAL A 3 25.43 -58.76 18.93
C VAL A 3 24.85 -58.16 20.22
N THR A 4 24.80 -56.83 20.35
CA THR A 4 23.73 -55.87 19.96
C THR A 4 22.76 -55.58 21.11
N SER A 5 22.64 -54.27 21.40
CA SER A 5 21.42 -53.62 21.90
C SER A 5 21.14 -53.83 23.41
N ARG A 6 20.61 -52.90 24.20
CA ARG A 6 19.49 -51.98 23.91
C ARG A 6 19.58 -50.75 24.81
N PHE A 7 19.37 -49.61 24.18
CA PHE A 7 18.93 -48.32 24.71
C PHE A 7 18.24 -48.37 26.08
N ARG A 8 18.68 -47.49 26.99
CA ARG A 8 17.83 -46.91 28.02
C ARG A 8 18.01 -45.40 28.03
N PHE A 9 17.03 -44.71 27.44
CA PHE A 9 16.75 -43.32 27.74
C PHE A 9 16.41 -43.22 29.24
N ALA A 10 17.20 -42.46 29.99
CA ALA A 10 16.85 -42.02 31.33
C ALA A 10 16.74 -40.49 31.30
N ALA A 11 15.57 -40.01 31.68
CA ALA A 11 15.14 -38.64 31.67
C ALA A 11 15.83 -37.79 32.75
N PHE A 12 16.19 -36.57 32.35
CA PHE A 12 16.24 -35.30 33.10
C PHE A 12 16.44 -35.31 34.62
N ALA A 13 17.53 -34.69 35.07
CA ALA A 13 17.51 -33.81 36.24
C ALA A 13 18.72 -32.84 36.24
N GLY A 14 18.43 -31.55 36.11
CA GLY A 14 19.23 -30.49 36.73
C GLY A 14 20.37 -29.87 35.91
N ALA A 15 20.11 -28.72 35.29
CA ALA A 15 20.99 -27.56 35.38
C ALA A 15 20.23 -26.33 34.88
N ALA A 16 19.96 -25.39 35.80
CA ALA A 16 19.43 -24.08 35.46
C ALA A 16 20.49 -23.22 34.78
N SER A 17 20.05 -22.52 33.74
CA SER A 17 20.46 -21.17 33.30
C SER A 17 21.91 -20.90 32.87
N VAL A 18 22.13 -20.68 31.56
CA VAL A 18 22.94 -19.54 31.06
C VAL A 18 22.34 -18.99 29.75
N ALA A 19 21.84 -17.76 29.86
CA ALA A 19 21.75 -16.67 28.87
C ALA A 19 21.26 -16.97 27.44
N PHE A 20 19.96 -16.77 27.25
CA PHE A 20 19.36 -16.39 25.98
C PHE A 20 19.69 -14.93 25.67
N VAL A 21 20.64 -14.64 24.79
CA VAL A 21 20.81 -13.31 24.19
C VAL A 21 21.13 -13.47 22.69
N LEU A 22 20.12 -13.83 21.90
CA LEU A 22 20.09 -13.39 20.50
C LEU A 22 19.67 -11.92 20.50
N ALA A 23 20.64 -11.03 20.73
CA ALA A 23 20.48 -9.63 20.40
C ALA A 23 20.47 -9.52 18.86
N GLY A 24 19.31 -9.78 18.27
CA GLY A 24 19.02 -9.42 16.90
C GLY A 24 19.11 -7.91 16.79
N ALA A 25 20.26 -7.40 16.39
CA ALA A 25 20.38 -6.09 15.78
C ALA A 25 19.71 -6.17 14.40
N GLY A 26 18.37 -6.29 14.40
CA GLY A 26 17.57 -5.89 13.28
C GLY A 26 17.76 -4.39 13.14
N ALA A 27 18.73 -3.97 12.34
CA ALA A 27 18.77 -2.62 11.84
C ALA A 27 17.42 -2.40 11.16
N ALA A 28 16.53 -1.67 11.83
CA ALA A 28 15.37 -1.12 11.21
C ALA A 28 15.92 -0.16 10.15
N ALA A 29 16.09 -0.67 8.93
CA ALA A 29 16.31 0.17 7.77
C ALA A 29 15.09 1.08 7.72
N ALA A 30 15.28 2.33 8.10
CA ALA A 30 14.27 3.36 7.89
C ALA A 30 13.91 3.27 6.40
N ALA A 31 12.68 2.87 6.12
CA ALA A 31 12.17 2.84 4.75
C ALA A 31 12.32 4.27 4.24
N ALA A 32 13.21 4.47 3.27
CA ALA A 32 13.23 5.71 2.52
C ALA A 32 11.84 5.84 1.88
N GLU A 33 11.10 6.88 2.23
CA GLU A 33 9.86 7.17 1.52
C GLU A 33 10.26 7.64 0.13
N ASP A 34 10.16 6.73 -0.84
CA ASP A 34 10.35 7.05 -2.25
C ASP A 34 9.34 8.12 -2.67
N ASP A 35 9.78 9.08 -3.48
CA ASP A 35 8.87 10.05 -4.09
C ASP A 35 7.78 9.32 -4.88
N PRO A 36 6.51 9.79 -4.82
CA PRO A 36 5.42 9.18 -5.56
C PRO A 36 5.68 9.29 -7.06
N THR A 37 5.50 8.19 -7.77
CA THR A 37 5.67 8.11 -9.22
C THR A 37 4.32 8.05 -9.91
N PHE A 38 4.25 8.54 -11.15
CA PHE A 38 2.98 8.56 -11.88
C PHE A 38 2.37 7.18 -12.03
N THR A 39 3.13 6.21 -12.54
CA THR A 39 2.61 4.88 -12.87
C THR A 39 2.22 4.07 -11.63
N ARG A 40 3.06 4.08 -10.58
CA ARG A 40 2.84 3.28 -9.38
C ARG A 40 1.76 3.87 -8.48
N ASP A 41 1.79 5.18 -8.28
CA ASP A 41 1.09 5.82 -7.16
C ASP A 41 -0.09 6.69 -7.63
N ILE A 42 0.03 7.37 -8.78
CA ILE A 42 -0.97 8.35 -9.25
C ILE A 42 -1.98 7.71 -10.21
N ALA A 43 -1.52 6.97 -11.20
CA ALA A 43 -2.37 6.39 -12.24
C ALA A 43 -3.49 5.51 -11.68
N PRO A 44 -3.27 4.63 -10.66
CA PRO A 44 -4.35 3.85 -10.07
C PRO A 44 -5.45 4.70 -9.44
N ILE A 45 -5.11 5.85 -8.85
CA ILE A 45 -6.08 6.78 -8.24
C ILE A 45 -6.94 7.41 -9.32
N LEU A 46 -6.31 7.90 -10.40
CA LEU A 46 -7.01 8.51 -11.52
C LEU A 46 -7.94 7.51 -12.20
N GLN A 47 -7.48 6.28 -12.44
CA GLN A 47 -8.29 5.20 -13.01
C GLN A 47 -9.54 4.90 -12.18
N GLN A 48 -9.40 4.84 -10.85
CA GLN A 48 -10.49 4.47 -9.96
C GLN A 48 -11.48 5.61 -9.70
N LYS A 49 -11.02 6.87 -9.70
CA LYS A 49 -11.80 8.00 -9.18
C LYS A 49 -12.11 9.08 -10.21
N CYS A 50 -11.29 9.24 -11.24
CA CYS A 50 -11.36 10.36 -12.16
C CYS A 50 -11.74 9.93 -13.57
N GLU A 51 -11.15 8.85 -14.07
CA GLU A 51 -11.27 8.41 -15.46
C GLU A 51 -12.70 8.00 -15.87
N GLY A 52 -13.58 7.68 -14.92
CA GLY A 52 -14.99 7.45 -15.23
C GLY A 52 -15.65 8.66 -15.91
N CYS A 53 -15.15 9.87 -15.65
CA CYS A 53 -15.61 11.11 -16.31
C CYS A 53 -14.51 11.74 -17.20
N HIS A 54 -13.24 11.53 -16.86
CA HIS A 54 -12.07 12.15 -17.47
C HIS A 54 -11.35 11.23 -18.46
N ARG A 55 -12.12 10.67 -19.39
CA ARG A 55 -11.63 9.92 -20.56
C ARG A 55 -12.13 10.58 -21.82
N VAL A 56 -11.43 10.32 -22.93
CA VAL A 56 -11.87 10.80 -24.25
C VAL A 56 -13.28 10.28 -24.54
N GLY A 57 -14.17 11.19 -24.96
CA GLY A 57 -15.58 10.88 -25.25
C GLY A 57 -16.48 10.75 -24.01
N GLN A 58 -15.96 11.03 -22.81
CA GLN A 58 -16.77 11.13 -21.59
C GLN A 58 -17.12 12.60 -21.30
N MET A 59 -17.86 12.83 -20.22
CA MET A 59 -18.44 14.13 -19.87
C MET A 59 -17.42 15.24 -19.57
N ALA A 60 -16.19 14.90 -19.15
CA ALA A 60 -15.20 15.91 -18.78
C ALA A 60 -14.34 16.33 -20.00
N PRO A 61 -14.01 17.62 -20.15
CA PRO A 61 -13.42 18.17 -21.38
C PRO A 61 -11.95 17.83 -21.63
N MET A 62 -11.28 17.16 -20.68
CA MET A 62 -9.89 16.74 -20.78
C MET A 62 -9.71 15.29 -20.29
N PRO A 63 -8.86 14.50 -20.97
CA PRO A 63 -8.48 13.19 -20.49
C PRO A 63 -7.49 13.32 -19.32
N LEU A 64 -7.58 12.40 -18.36
CA LEU A 64 -6.62 12.25 -17.26
C LEU A 64 -6.05 10.82 -17.24
N VAL A 65 -5.67 10.31 -18.41
CA VAL A 65 -5.28 8.90 -18.60
C VAL A 65 -3.75 8.77 -18.65
N THR A 66 -3.07 9.64 -19.39
CA THR A 66 -1.60 9.63 -19.49
C THR A 66 -0.95 10.72 -18.65
N TYR A 67 0.35 10.57 -18.38
CA TYR A 67 1.11 11.57 -17.63
C TYR A 67 1.13 12.93 -18.33
N GLU A 68 1.31 12.92 -19.65
CA GLU A 68 1.38 14.12 -20.50
C GLU A 68 0.07 14.90 -20.45
N GLU A 69 -1.06 14.19 -20.42
CA GLU A 69 -2.39 14.76 -20.31
C GLU A 69 -2.64 15.34 -18.92
N VAL A 70 -2.26 14.62 -17.85
CA VAL A 70 -2.54 14.99 -16.46
C VAL A 70 -1.64 16.15 -15.97
N ARG A 71 -0.36 16.15 -16.34
CA ARG A 71 0.67 17.05 -15.79
C ARG A 71 0.29 18.54 -15.86
N PRO A 72 -0.25 19.08 -16.97
CA PRO A 72 -0.66 20.48 -17.06
C PRO A 72 -1.76 20.87 -16.06
N TRP A 73 -2.61 19.90 -15.68
CA TRP A 73 -3.77 20.12 -14.83
C TRP A 73 -3.51 19.86 -13.35
N ALA A 74 -2.32 19.40 -12.95
CA ALA A 74 -2.03 18.99 -11.57
C ALA A 74 -2.42 20.04 -10.52
N ARG A 75 -2.16 21.34 -10.79
CA ARG A 75 -2.57 22.44 -9.89
C ARG A 75 -4.08 22.61 -9.81
N SER A 76 -4.78 22.50 -10.94
CA SER A 76 -6.24 22.61 -11.02
C SER A 76 -6.93 21.41 -10.37
N ILE A 77 -6.40 20.20 -10.57
CA ILE A 77 -6.89 18.99 -9.91
C ILE A 77 -6.83 19.18 -8.39
N LYS A 78 -5.68 19.62 -7.86
CA LYS A 78 -5.54 19.90 -6.43
C LYS A 78 -6.55 20.93 -5.94
N SER A 79 -6.69 22.07 -6.63
CA SER A 79 -7.60 23.12 -6.18
C SER A 79 -9.05 22.65 -6.15
N LYS A 80 -9.50 21.94 -7.19
CA LYS A 80 -10.88 21.43 -7.29
C LYS A 80 -11.17 20.31 -6.31
N VAL A 81 -10.23 19.39 -6.09
CA VAL A 81 -10.39 18.29 -5.12
C VAL A 81 -10.40 18.84 -3.69
N VAL A 82 -9.49 19.75 -3.34
CA VAL A 82 -9.44 20.36 -2.00
C VAL A 82 -10.69 21.20 -1.73
N ALA A 83 -11.19 21.92 -2.74
CA ALA A 83 -12.45 22.66 -2.65
C ALA A 83 -13.70 21.75 -2.64
N ARG A 84 -13.53 20.42 -2.80
CA ARG A 84 -14.61 19.44 -2.94
C ARG A 84 -15.58 19.72 -4.08
N GLU A 85 -15.11 20.43 -5.12
CA GLU A 85 -15.83 20.61 -6.38
C GLU A 85 -15.72 19.38 -7.28
N MET A 86 -14.71 18.52 -7.03
CA MET A 86 -14.48 17.27 -7.73
C MET A 86 -14.42 16.09 -6.75
N PRO A 87 -15.17 15.00 -6.98
CA PRO A 87 -16.15 14.83 -8.07
C PRO A 87 -17.38 15.74 -7.89
N PRO A 88 -18.06 16.15 -9.01
CA PRO A 88 -19.14 17.15 -8.96
C PRO A 88 -20.42 16.65 -8.30
N TRP A 89 -20.53 15.34 -8.04
CA TRP A 89 -21.71 14.72 -7.45
C TRP A 89 -21.42 14.28 -6.02
N HIS A 90 -21.93 15.01 -5.05
CA HIS A 90 -22.38 14.38 -3.81
C HIS A 90 -23.86 14.10 -4.04
N ILE A 91 -24.25 12.84 -4.27
CA ILE A 91 -25.66 12.48 -4.10
C ILE A 91 -25.94 12.77 -2.63
N ASP A 92 -26.73 13.81 -2.39
CA ASP A 92 -27.38 13.99 -1.11
C ASP A 92 -28.19 12.72 -0.85
N LYS A 93 -27.75 11.92 0.13
CA LYS A 93 -28.44 10.68 0.49
C LYS A 93 -29.87 10.92 1.01
N THR A 94 -30.26 12.17 1.24
CA THR A 94 -31.60 12.57 1.67
C THR A 94 -32.53 12.97 0.52
N VAL A 95 -32.01 13.17 -0.69
CA VAL A 95 -32.83 13.45 -1.88
C VAL A 95 -32.74 12.23 -2.81
N GLY A 96 -33.56 11.21 -2.52
CA GLY A 96 -33.61 9.98 -3.32
C GLY A 96 -33.78 8.67 -2.54
N ILE A 97 -34.11 8.72 -1.25
CA ILE A 97 -34.75 7.63 -0.50
C ILE A 97 -36.11 8.10 0.01
#